data_AF-A0A3D4MEA4-F1
#
_entry.id   AF-A0A3D4MEA4-F1
#
_cell.length_a   1.000
_cell.length_b   1.000
_cell.length_c   1.000
_cell.angle_alpha   90.00
_cell.angle_beta   90.00
_cell.angle_gamma   90.00
#
_symmetry.space_group_name_H-M   'P 1'
#
loop_
_entity.id
_entity.type
_entity.pdbx_description
1 polymer ?
#
loop_
_entity_poly.entity_id
_entity_poly.type
_entity_poly.pdbx_seq_one_letter_code
_entity_poly.pdbx_strand_id
1 'polypeptide(L)' 'MQAGAHAVKIEGAAGNQELVRHLTESGVPVMGHIGLTPQFVHLLGGYRVQGKTEESANRLKQEALALEEAGAFALV' A
#
# COMPACT_ATOMS: atom_id res chain seq x y z
N MET A 1 -5.20 4.65 18.56
CA MET A 1 -5.46 3.19 18.66
C MET A 1 -5.08 2.71 20.07
N GLN A 2 -5.61 1.57 20.54
CA GLN A 2 -5.44 1.12 21.94
C GLN A 2 -3.97 0.90 22.35
N ALA A 3 -3.13 0.32 21.48
CA ALA A 3 -1.73 0.04 21.76
C ALA A 3 -0.78 1.26 21.57
N GLY A 4 -1.31 2.47 21.37
CA GLY A 4 -0.51 3.70 21.24
C GLY A 4 -0.05 4.07 19.82
N ALA A 5 -0.34 3.25 18.81
CA ALA A 5 -0.11 3.62 17.42
C ALA A 5 -1.04 4.76 16.97
N HIS A 6 -0.50 5.66 16.15
CA HIS A 6 -1.23 6.78 15.53
C HIS A 6 -1.69 6.49 14.10
N ALA A 7 -1.17 5.43 13.49
CA ALA A 7 -1.50 5.01 12.12
C ALA A 7 -1.25 3.50 11.96
N VAL A 8 -1.77 2.92 10.88
CA VAL A 8 -1.47 1.56 10.43
C VAL A 8 -0.80 1.58 9.05
N LYS A 9 0.00 0.54 8.75
CA LYS A 9 0.58 0.32 7.43
C LYS A 9 -0.05 -0.91 6.78
N ILE A 10 -0.51 -0.80 5.54
CA ILE A 10 -1.08 -1.90 4.76
C ILE A 10 -0.25 -2.11 3.48
N GLU A 11 0.07 -3.38 3.18
CA GLU A 11 0.83 -3.75 1.98
C GLU A 11 -0.09 -4.07 0.80
N GLY A 12 0.23 -3.51 -0.36
CA GLY A 12 -0.47 -3.69 -1.62
C GLY A 12 -1.67 -2.74 -1.80
N ALA A 13 -1.85 -2.25 -3.02
CA ALA A 13 -3.03 -1.45 -3.39
C ALA A 13 -4.20 -2.33 -3.85
N ALA A 14 -3.93 -3.35 -4.65
CA ALA A 14 -4.95 -4.24 -5.21
C ALA A 14 -5.72 -4.96 -4.10
N GLY A 15 -7.05 -4.79 -4.07
CA GLY A 15 -7.94 -5.38 -3.07
C GLY A 15 -8.02 -4.61 -1.74
N ASN A 16 -7.17 -3.61 -1.51
CA ASN A 16 -7.15 -2.86 -0.25
C ASN A 16 -7.79 -1.46 -0.33
N GLN A 17 -8.09 -0.93 -1.52
CA GLN A 17 -8.59 0.45 -1.68
C GLN A 17 -9.84 0.74 -0.84
N GLU A 18 -10.84 -0.15 -0.87
CA GLU A 18 -12.07 0.00 -0.08
C GLU A 18 -11.79 -0.07 1.43
N LEU A 19 -10.87 -0.94 1.85
CA LEU A 19 -10.45 -1.05 3.25
C LEU A 19 -9.73 0.24 3.70
N VAL A 20 -8.80 0.74 2.89
CA VAL A 20 -8.06 1.98 3.18
C VAL A 20 -9.04 3.14 3.31
N ARG A 21 -9.98 3.28 2.37
CA ARG A 21 -11.03 4.30 2.42
C ARG A 21 -11.89 4.18 3.67
N HIS A 22 -12.36 2.98 3.97
CA HIS A 22 -13.18 2.75 5.16
C HIS A 22 -12.44 3.11 6.46
N LEU A 23 -11.17 2.71 6.57
CA LEU A 23 -10.35 3.01 7.75
C LEU A 23 -10.11 4.52 7.92
N THR A 24 -9.76 5.21 6.83
CA THR A 24 -9.46 6.64 6.86
C THR A 24 -10.71 7.47 7.15
N GLU A 25 -11.85 7.13 6.53
CA GLU A 25 -13.16 7.73 6.83
C GLU A 25 -13.62 7.46 8.27
N SER A 26 -13.21 6.33 8.86
CA SER A 26 -13.45 5.98 10.27
C SER A 26 -12.45 6.62 11.24
N GLY A 27 -11.53 7.47 10.76
CA GLY A 27 -10.57 8.19 11.58
C GLY A 27 -9.29 7.41 11.92
N VAL A 28 -8.98 6.34 11.20
CA VAL A 28 -7.71 5.58 11.33
C VAL A 28 -6.77 5.98 10.18
N PRO A 29 -5.68 6.71 10.44
CA PRO A 29 -4.71 7.05 9.41
C PRO A 29 -4.01 5.81 8.84
N VAL A 30 -3.88 5.76 7.52
CA VAL A 30 -3.25 4.63 6.80
C VAL A 30 -2.05 5.10 5.99
N MET A 31 -0.92 4.42 6.18
CA MET A 31 0.23 4.46 5.29
C MET A 31 0.15 3.29 4.31
N GLY A 32 0.14 3.58 3.01
CA GLY A 32 0.24 2.55 1.99
C GLY A 32 1.67 2.03 1.85
N HIS A 33 1.84 0.77 1.45
CA HIS A 33 3.14 0.19 1.12
C HIS A 33 3.03 -0.55 -0.21
N ILE A 34 3.82 -0.14 -1.20
CA ILE A 34 3.81 -0.71 -2.56
C ILE A 34 5.23 -1.13 -2.98
N GLY A 35 5.39 -1.75 -4.14
CA GLY A 35 6.70 -2.26 -4.55
C GLY A 35 6.98 -3.62 -3.94
N LEU A 36 8.13 -3.77 -3.27
CA LEU A 36 8.48 -5.02 -2.60
C LEU A 36 7.69 -5.13 -1.29
N THR A 37 6.57 -5.85 -1.33
CA THR A 37 5.70 -6.13 -0.18
C THR A 37 6.03 -7.51 0.41
N PRO A 38 6.75 -7.60 1.55
CA PRO A 38 7.17 -8.88 2.12
C PRO A 38 6.04 -9.87 2.39
N GLN A 39 4.82 -9.40 2.68
CA GLN A 39 3.66 -10.27 2.87
C GLN A 39 3.30 -11.08 1.62
N PHE A 40 3.75 -10.63 0.44
CA PHE A 40 3.53 -11.27 -0.86
C PHE A 40 4.79 -11.98 -1.38
N VAL A 41 5.79 -12.26 -0.54
CA VAL A 41 7.10 -12.81 -0.95
C VAL A 41 7.00 -14.06 -1.84
N HIS A 42 6.03 -14.94 -1.61
CA HIS A 42 5.82 -16.14 -2.43
C HIS A 42 5.30 -15.81 -3.83
N LEU A 43 4.39 -14.83 -3.94
CA LEU A 43 3.89 -14.35 -5.23
C LEU A 43 4.96 -13.57 -6.00
N LEU A 44 5.84 -12.86 -5.29
CA LEU A 44 6.95 -12.10 -5.86
C LEU A 44 8.16 -12.98 -6.25
N GLY A 45 8.18 -14.25 -5.85
CA GLY A 45 9.31 -15.15 -6.08
C GLY A 45 10.57 -14.77 -5.30
N GLY A 46 10.39 -14.24 -4.08
CA GLY A 46 11.45 -13.80 -3.17
C GLY A 46 11.58 -12.27 -3.04
N TYR A 47 12.59 -11.83 -2.28
CA TYR A 47 12.90 -10.41 -2.09
C TYR A 47 13.60 -9.83 -3.32
N ARG A 48 12.80 -9.44 -4.32
CA ARG A 48 13.28 -8.88 -5.58
C ARG A 48 12.90 -7.41 -5.68
N VAL A 49 13.80 -6.61 -6.27
CA VAL A 49 13.52 -5.21 -6.62
C VAL A 49 12.38 -5.14 -7.64
N GLN A 50 11.36 -4.33 -7.34
CA GLN A 50 10.21 -4.06 -8.21
C GLN A 50 10.42 -2.77 -9.01
N GLY A 51 9.63 -2.54 -10.06
CA GLY A 51 9.71 -1.30 -10.84
C GLY A 51 10.86 -1.22 -11.85
N LYS A 52 11.48 -2.36 -12.21
CA LYS A 52 12.64 -2.41 -13.13
C LYS A 52 12.28 -2.26 -14.60
N THR A 53 11.06 -2.60 -14.98
CA THR A 53 10.53 -2.40 -16.33
C THR A 53 9.56 -1.23 -16.34
N GLU A 54 9.41 -0.56 -17.48
CA GLU A 54 8.46 0.53 -17.66
C GLU A 54 7.04 0.11 -17.24
N GLU A 55 6.60 -1.08 -17.64
CA GLU A 55 5.32 -1.67 -17.23
C GLU A 55 5.19 -1.77 -15.70
N SER A 56 6.20 -2.34 -15.03
CA SER A 56 6.17 -2.49 -13.58
C SER A 56 6.24 -1.15 -12.83
N ALA A 57 6.99 -0.18 -13.36
CA ALA A 57 7.07 1.17 -12.80
C ALA A 57 5.75 1.93 -12.97
N ASN A 58 5.12 1.81 -14.13
CA ASN A 58 3.79 2.36 -14.37
C ASN A 58 2.75 1.73 -13.45
N ARG A 59 2.80 0.42 -13.22
CA ARG A 59 1.95 -0.25 -12.24
C ARG A 59 2.13 0.33 -10.83
N LEU A 60 3.37 0.50 -10.36
CA LEU A 60 3.63 1.12 -9.05
C LEU A 60 3.09 2.55 -8.95
N LYS A 61 3.21 3.34 -10.01
CA LYS A 61 2.61 4.68 -10.06
C LYS A 61 1.09 4.62 -9.93
N GLN A 62 0.42 3.70 -10.61
CA GLN A 62 -1.03 3.53 -10.49
C GLN A 62 -1.44 3.05 -9.09
N GLU A 63 -0.69 2.13 -8.50
CA GLU A 63 -0.92 1.68 -7.12
C GLU A 63 -0.78 2.83 -6.10
N ALA A 64 0.23 3.69 -6.28
CA ALA A 64 0.43 4.88 -5.46
C ALA A 64 -0.76 5.84 -5.54
N LEU A 65 -1.20 6.18 -6.76
CA LEU A 65 -2.34 7.07 -6.99
C LEU A 65 -3.64 6.49 -6.43
N ALA A 66 -3.87 5.19 -6.58
CA ALA A 66 -5.06 4.54 -6.06
C ALA A 66 -5.10 4.54 -4.52
N LEU A 67 -3.96 4.40 -3.86
CA LEU A 67 -3.87 4.49 -2.40
C LEU A 67 -4.02 5.94 -1.90
N GLU A 68 -3.46 6.91 -2.61
CA GLU A 68 -3.68 8.33 -2.35
C GLU A 68 -5.17 8.68 -2.46
N GLU A 69 -5.83 8.26 -3.54
CA GLU A 69 -7.27 8.46 -3.75
C GLU A 69 -8.12 7.76 -2.66
N ALA A 70 -7.68 6.61 -2.17
CA ALA A 70 -8.32 5.92 -1.05
C ALA A 70 -8.09 6.59 0.31
N GLY A 71 -7.27 7.65 0.39
CA GLY A 71 -7.04 8.43 1.61
C GLY A 71 -5.79 8.03 2.40
N ALA A 72 -4.87 7.26 1.81
CA ALA A 72 -3.58 7.01 2.44
C ALA A 72 -2.79 8.33 2.58
N PHE A 73 -2.26 8.61 3.78
CA PHE A 73 -1.56 9.88 4.03
C PHE A 73 -0.07 9.84 3.65
N ALA A 74 0.48 8.64 3.47
CA ALA A 74 1.87 8.40 3.14
C ALA A 74 2.03 7.06 2.39
N LEU A 75 3.15 6.91 1.71
CA LEU A 75 3.54 5.69 0.99
C LEU A 75 4.96 5.27 1.39
N VAL A 76 5.21 3.95 1.40
CA VAL A 76 6.52 3.30 1.55
C VAL A 76 6.77 2.36 0.38
#